data_AF-A0A2Z2MIP6-F1
#
_entry.id   AF-A0A2Z2MIP6-F1
#
_cell.length_a   1.000
_cell.length_b   1.000
_cell.length_c   1.000
_cell.angle_alpha   90.00
_cell.angle_beta   90.00
_cell.angle_gamma   90.00
#
_symmetry.space_group_name_H-M   'P 1'
#
loop_
_entity.id
_entity.type
_entity.pdbx_description
1 polymer ?
#
loop_
_entity_poly.entity_id
_entity_poly.type
_entity_poly.pdbx_seq_one_letter_code
_entity_poly.pdbx_strand_id
1 'polypeptide(L)'
;MELRDYLMPGEYILAVVKKIDATGNFRNLAVTNKRFILFNTKRKMIPFGKDKEEISNMHSIVFENSPAIQILENEERVEISICRFFNRDLMKQVEKNGETYYCSFAYSFSIYTTFNGPSLSEISSMIREALRPLIKRELIGNRGKEWKSVSYLLFREDR
;
A
#
# COMPACT_ATOMS: atom_id res chain seq x y z
N MET A 1 -16.03 9.62 -13.67
CA MET A 1 -15.36 8.33 -13.93
C MET A 1 -15.22 7.58 -12.62
N GLU A 2 -15.42 6.27 -12.67
CA GLU A 2 -15.31 5.35 -11.53
C GLU A 2 -13.89 4.79 -11.44
N LEU A 3 -13.51 4.25 -10.28
CA LEU A 3 -12.15 3.71 -10.07
C LEU A 3 -11.76 2.64 -11.11
N ARG A 4 -12.72 1.81 -11.54
CA ARG A 4 -12.50 0.77 -12.57
C ARG A 4 -12.08 1.32 -13.93
N ASP A 5 -12.45 2.56 -14.25
CA ASP A 5 -12.13 3.21 -15.53
C ASP A 5 -10.63 3.58 -15.62
N TYR A 6 -9.91 3.50 -14.50
CA TYR A 6 -8.48 3.85 -14.41
C TYR A 6 -7.55 2.62 -14.32
N LEU A 7 -8.11 1.40 -14.36
CA LEU A 7 -7.34 0.17 -14.27
C LEU A 7 -6.65 -0.15 -15.60
N MET A 8 -5.40 -0.62 -15.52
CA MET A 8 -4.64 -1.10 -16.67
C MET A 8 -5.16 -2.49 -17.12
N PRO A 9 -4.87 -2.94 -18.35
CA PRO A 9 -5.17 -4.30 -18.78
C PRO A 9 -4.58 -5.34 -17.79
N GLY A 10 -5.43 -6.28 -17.36
CA GLY A 10 -5.06 -7.31 -16.37
C GLY A 10 -4.87 -6.79 -14.94
N GLU A 11 -5.19 -5.52 -14.66
CA GLU A 11 -5.22 -4.97 -13.31
C GLU A 11 -6.60 -5.18 -12.67
N TYR A 12 -6.63 -5.63 -11.43
CA TYR A 12 -7.85 -5.79 -10.65
C TYR A 12 -7.65 -5.31 -9.21
N ILE A 13 -8.75 -4.83 -8.62
CA ILE A 13 -8.77 -4.30 -7.25
C ILE A 13 -8.82 -5.46 -6.28
N LEU A 14 -7.88 -5.47 -5.32
CA LEU A 14 -7.80 -6.43 -4.23
C LEU A 14 -8.55 -5.92 -2.98
N ALA A 15 -8.38 -4.63 -2.68
CA ALA A 15 -9.09 -3.99 -1.58
C ALA A 15 -9.28 -2.49 -1.82
N VAL A 16 -10.30 -1.93 -1.16
CA VAL A 16 -10.52 -0.48 -1.09
C VAL A 16 -10.70 -0.09 0.37
N VAL A 17 -9.90 0.86 0.83
CA VAL A 17 -9.96 1.46 2.16
C VAL A 17 -10.42 2.90 1.99
N LYS A 18 -11.56 3.25 2.61
CA LYS A 18 -12.14 4.60 2.57
C LYS A 18 -11.97 5.30 3.92
N LYS A 19 -12.14 6.62 3.93
CA LYS A 19 -12.10 7.47 5.14
C LYS A 19 -10.76 7.37 5.87
N ILE A 20 -9.68 7.38 5.10
CA ILE A 20 -8.31 7.46 5.64
C ILE A 20 -7.76 8.87 5.41
N ASP A 21 -6.56 9.13 5.92
CA ASP A 21 -5.75 10.24 5.47
C ASP A 21 -4.40 9.71 4.98
N ALA A 22 -4.25 9.59 3.67
CA ALA A 22 -2.99 9.19 3.06
C ALA A 22 -2.23 10.42 2.57
N THR A 23 -1.02 10.62 3.09
CA THR A 23 -0.12 11.74 2.73
C THR A 23 -0.70 13.14 2.94
N GLY A 24 -1.71 13.29 3.80
CA GLY A 24 -2.39 14.58 4.04
C GLY A 24 -3.39 15.00 2.96
N ASN A 25 -3.47 14.25 1.85
CA ASN A 25 -4.08 14.73 0.60
C ASN A 25 -5.12 13.77 0.01
N PHE A 26 -5.14 12.51 0.42
CA PHE A 26 -6.01 11.48 -0.14
C PHE A 26 -6.85 10.80 0.93
N ARG A 27 -8.14 10.64 0.65
CA ARG A 27 -9.14 10.09 1.59
C ARG A 27 -9.46 8.62 1.37
N ASN A 28 -8.97 8.05 0.28
CA ASN A 28 -9.18 6.66 -0.06
C ASN A 28 -7.91 6.04 -0.64
N LEU A 29 -7.76 4.74 -0.43
CA LEU A 29 -6.72 3.89 -0.99
C LEU A 29 -7.40 2.71 -1.66
N ALA A 30 -6.98 2.38 -2.88
CA ALA A 30 -7.20 1.07 -3.47
C ALA A 30 -5.87 0.34 -3.59
N VAL A 31 -5.89 -0.95 -3.22
CA VAL A 31 -4.79 -1.87 -3.44
C VAL A 31 -5.16 -2.73 -4.64
N THR A 32 -4.31 -2.75 -5.67
CA THR A 32 -4.49 -3.62 -6.84
C THR A 32 -3.42 -4.69 -6.88
N ASN A 33 -3.50 -5.62 -7.83
CA ASN A 33 -2.43 -6.59 -8.08
C ASN A 33 -1.12 -5.97 -8.58
N LYS A 34 -1.09 -4.66 -8.87
CA LYS A 34 0.05 -3.97 -9.51
C LYS A 34 0.52 -2.71 -8.79
N ARG A 35 -0.36 -2.02 -8.07
CA ARG A 35 -0.07 -0.69 -7.49
C ARG A 35 -0.99 -0.34 -6.34
N PHE A 36 -0.59 0.68 -5.61
CA PHE A 36 -1.48 1.44 -4.74
C PHE A 36 -2.05 2.63 -5.52
N ILE A 37 -3.35 2.88 -5.36
CA ILE A 37 -4.04 4.02 -5.94
C ILE A 37 -4.60 4.86 -4.80
N LEU A 38 -4.02 6.02 -4.57
CA LEU A 38 -4.56 7.01 -3.63
C LEU A 38 -5.54 7.90 -4.39
N PHE A 39 -6.75 8.09 -3.87
CA PHE A 39 -7.76 8.87 -4.60
C PHE A 39 -8.76 9.57 -3.70
N ASN A 40 -9.34 10.64 -4.24
CA ASN A 40 -10.46 11.35 -3.65
C ASN A 40 -11.70 11.16 -4.54
N THR A 41 -12.87 11.18 -3.90
CA THR A 41 -14.15 11.23 -4.60
C THR A 41 -14.82 12.58 -4.34
N LYS A 42 -15.62 13.03 -5.30
CA LYS A 42 -16.58 14.13 -5.14
C LYS A 42 -17.97 13.58 -5.45
N ARG A 43 -18.96 14.04 -4.69
CA ARG A 43 -20.36 13.75 -5.04
C ARG A 43 -20.77 14.68 -6.17
N LYS A 44 -21.35 14.09 -7.22
CA LYS A 44 -22.03 14.83 -8.28
C LYS A 44 -23.52 14.54 -8.14
N MET A 45 -24.27 15.57 -7.74
CA MET A 45 -25.74 15.50 -7.78
C MET A 45 -26.17 15.49 -9.24
N ILE A 46 -26.95 14.49 -9.62
CA ILE A 46 -27.54 14.38 -10.95
C ILE A 46 -29.04 14.66 -10.77
N PRO A 47 -29.65 15.60 -11.53
CA PRO A 47 -31.09 15.80 -11.48
C PRO A 47 -31.79 14.48 -11.80
N PHE A 48 -32.65 14.01 -10.88
CA PHE A 48 -33.44 12.76 -11.00
C PHE A 48 -32.63 11.45 -10.96
N GLY A 49 -31.36 11.47 -10.53
CA GLY A 49 -30.53 10.27 -10.37
C GLY A 49 -30.05 10.04 -8.94
N LYS A 50 -29.49 8.85 -8.68
CA LYS A 50 -28.72 8.61 -7.44
C LYS A 50 -27.44 9.44 -7.48
N ASP A 51 -27.05 10.00 -6.35
CA ASP A 51 -25.74 10.65 -6.17
C ASP A 51 -24.64 9.74 -6.71
N LYS A 52 -23.82 10.27 -7.64
CA LYS A 52 -22.67 9.54 -8.18
C LYS A 52 -21.40 10.06 -7.54
N GLU A 53 -20.63 9.18 -6.91
CA GLU A 53 -19.25 9.47 -6.53
C GLU A 53 -18.36 9.41 -7.78
N GLU A 54 -17.72 10.52 -8.12
CA GLU A 54 -16.73 10.58 -9.20
C GLU A 54 -15.34 10.77 -8.60
N ILE A 55 -14.32 10.14 -9.19
CA ILE A 55 -12.92 10.39 -8.84
C ILE A 55 -12.58 11.86 -9.15
N SER A 56 -12.06 12.59 -8.16
CA SER A 56 -11.69 14.01 -8.30
C SER A 56 -10.17 14.24 -8.34
N ASN A 57 -9.40 13.40 -7.66
CA ASN A 57 -7.94 13.41 -7.66
C ASN A 57 -7.42 11.98 -7.50
N MET A 58 -6.27 11.68 -8.09
CA MET A 58 -5.68 10.35 -8.07
C MET A 58 -4.15 10.41 -8.13
N HIS A 59 -3.50 9.57 -7.34
CA HIS A 59 -2.06 9.30 -7.41
C HIS A 59 -1.82 7.78 -7.45
N SER A 60 -0.95 7.33 -8.35
CA SER A 60 -0.65 5.92 -8.57
C SER A 60 0.78 5.62 -8.18
N ILE A 61 0.96 4.57 -7.36
CA ILE A 61 2.25 4.15 -6.85
C ILE A 61 2.47 2.68 -7.23
N VAL A 62 3.22 2.47 -8.31
CA VAL A 62 3.44 1.15 -8.91
C VAL A 62 4.43 0.32 -8.10
N PHE A 63 4.06 -0.94 -7.85
CA PHE A 63 4.93 -1.95 -7.25
C PHE A 63 4.97 -3.26 -8.06
N GLU A 64 4.28 -3.34 -9.19
CA GLU A 64 4.44 -4.44 -10.15
C GLU A 64 5.92 -4.53 -10.54
N ASN A 65 6.58 -5.63 -10.19
CA ASN A 65 8.03 -5.88 -10.28
C ASN A 65 8.92 -5.29 -9.17
N SER A 66 8.35 -4.71 -8.12
CA SER A 66 9.12 -4.30 -6.95
C SER A 66 9.60 -5.51 -6.15
N PRO A 67 10.84 -5.52 -5.66
CA PRO A 67 11.34 -6.58 -4.79
C PRO A 67 10.49 -6.89 -3.59
N ALA A 68 9.99 -5.83 -2.97
CA ALA A 68 9.40 -5.91 -1.67
C ALA A 68 8.50 -4.71 -1.41
N ILE A 69 7.52 -4.96 -0.55
CA ILE A 69 6.71 -3.92 0.09
C ILE A 69 6.91 -4.10 1.59
N GLN A 70 7.31 -3.03 2.28
CA GLN A 70 7.36 -2.99 3.73
C GLN A 70 6.17 -2.21 4.25
N ILE A 71 5.45 -2.80 5.20
CA ILE A 71 4.38 -2.15 5.95
C ILE A 71 4.83 -2.03 7.39
N LEU A 72 4.96 -0.80 7.87
CA LEU A 72 5.30 -0.46 9.23
C LEU A 72 4.08 0.16 9.90
N GLU A 73 3.72 -0.33 11.09
CA GLU A 73 2.60 0.17 11.86
C GLU A 73 3.09 0.60 13.25
N ASN A 74 2.70 1.80 13.66
CA ASN A 74 2.81 2.28 15.03
C ASN A 74 1.45 2.88 15.48
N GLU A 75 1.43 3.51 16.65
CA GLU A 75 0.19 4.10 17.20
C GLU A 75 -0.31 5.34 16.43
N GLU A 76 0.55 5.96 15.62
CA GLU A 76 0.25 7.20 14.91
C GLU A 76 -0.14 6.97 13.45
N ARG A 77 0.49 6.00 12.78
CA ARG A 77 0.33 5.78 11.34
C ARG A 77 0.69 4.36 10.86
N VAL A 78 0.22 4.05 9.65
CA VAL A 78 0.73 2.96 8.82
C VAL A 78 1.62 3.57 7.74
N GLU A 79 2.89 3.19 7.70
CA GLU A 79 3.84 3.56 6.64
C GLU A 79 4.03 2.40 5.68
N ILE A 80 3.89 2.68 4.39
CA ILE A 80 4.08 1.70 3.32
C ILE A 80 5.25 2.16 2.48
N SER A 81 6.25 1.30 2.36
CA SER A 81 7.47 1.55 1.60
C SER A 81 7.67 0.49 0.53
N ILE A 82 7.99 0.92 -0.69
CA ILE A 82 8.18 0.05 -1.85
C ILE A 82 9.66 0.06 -2.22
N CYS A 83 10.25 -1.13 -2.26
CA CYS A 83 11.63 -1.34 -2.69
C CYS A 83 11.70 -1.39 -4.22
N ARG A 84 12.71 -0.77 -4.86
CA ARG A 84 12.93 -0.89 -6.31
C ARG A 84 14.17 -1.68 -6.72
N PHE A 85 15.21 -1.76 -5.88
CA PHE A 85 16.48 -2.41 -6.27
C PHE A 85 17.15 -3.16 -5.11
N PHE A 86 18.14 -3.99 -5.48
CA PHE A 86 19.16 -4.67 -4.66
C PHE A 86 20.60 -4.14 -5.02
N ASN A 87 20.87 -2.84 -4.88
CA ASN A 87 22.20 -2.22 -4.86
C ASN A 87 22.85 -2.19 -3.44
N ARG A 88 23.80 -3.10 -3.17
CA ARG A 88 24.52 -3.24 -1.89
C ARG A 88 24.99 -1.93 -1.22
N ASP A 89 25.30 -0.89 -1.99
CA ASP A 89 25.94 0.34 -1.49
C ASP A 89 24.96 1.35 -0.84
N LEU A 90 23.65 1.20 -1.05
CA LEU A 90 22.61 2.18 -0.61
C LEU A 90 21.57 1.58 0.36
N MET A 91 21.89 0.45 1.02
CA MET A 91 20.85 -0.43 1.56
C MET A 91 20.77 -0.52 3.06
N LYS A 92 19.52 -0.54 3.56
CA LYS A 92 19.23 -1.00 4.92
C LYS A 92 19.33 -2.53 4.94
N GLN A 93 20.18 -3.02 5.83
CA GLN A 93 20.33 -4.44 6.13
C GLN A 93 19.07 -4.97 6.81
N VAL A 94 18.45 -5.98 6.22
CA VAL A 94 17.38 -6.75 6.86
C VAL A 94 17.91 -8.17 7.07
N GLU A 95 18.17 -8.53 8.33
CA GLU A 95 18.59 -9.89 8.70
C GLU A 95 17.38 -10.72 9.11
N LYS A 96 17.23 -11.92 8.52
CA LYS A 96 16.28 -12.92 8.99
C LYS A 96 16.73 -14.32 8.61
N ASN A 97 16.66 -15.27 9.56
CA ASN A 97 17.10 -16.66 9.38
C ASN A 97 18.57 -16.82 8.94
N GLY A 98 19.44 -15.87 9.28
CA GLY A 98 20.84 -15.86 8.82
C GLY A 98 21.04 -15.39 7.37
N GLU A 99 19.96 -15.00 6.69
CA GLU A 99 20.01 -14.42 5.34
C GLU A 99 19.93 -12.89 5.43
N THR A 100 20.85 -12.21 4.74
CA THR A 100 20.92 -10.75 4.69
C THR A 100 20.36 -10.24 3.38
N TYR A 101 19.28 -9.49 3.47
CA TYR A 101 18.64 -8.83 2.32
C TYR A 101 19.00 -7.34 2.31
N TYR A 102 19.33 -6.84 1.13
CA TYR A 102 19.66 -5.44 0.90
C TYR A 102 18.56 -4.83 0.03
N CYS A 103 17.88 -3.76 0.47
CA CYS A 103 16.90 -3.10 -0.41
C CYS A 103 16.94 -1.57 -0.32
N SER A 104 16.65 -0.91 -1.44
CA SER A 104 16.55 0.55 -1.53
C SER A 104 15.08 0.90 -1.74
N PHE A 105 14.53 1.57 -0.75
CA PHE A 105 13.17 2.08 -0.82
C PHE A 105 13.13 3.27 -1.76
N ALA A 106 12.37 3.15 -2.85
CA ALA A 106 12.25 4.22 -3.84
C ALA A 106 11.02 5.08 -3.62
N TYR A 107 10.04 4.58 -2.87
CA TYR A 107 8.83 5.31 -2.59
C TYR A 107 8.29 4.89 -1.22
N SER A 108 7.85 5.84 -0.43
CA SER A 108 7.10 5.59 0.79
C SER A 108 5.95 6.58 0.94
N PHE A 109 4.89 6.13 1.59
CA PHE A 109 3.78 6.99 1.97
C PHE A 109 3.20 6.55 3.31
N SER A 110 2.57 7.50 4.01
CA SER A 110 1.95 7.27 5.31
C SER A 110 0.44 7.41 5.23
N ILE A 111 -0.24 6.56 5.99
CA ILE A 111 -1.68 6.54 6.18
C ILE A 111 -1.98 6.77 7.65
N TYR A 112 -2.87 7.71 7.91
CA TYR A 112 -3.41 8.03 9.22
C TYR A 112 -4.90 7.66 9.26
N THR A 113 -5.40 7.37 10.45
CA THR A 113 -6.84 7.19 10.67
C THR A 113 -7.56 8.54 10.67
N THR A 114 -8.88 8.52 10.45
CA THR A 114 -9.73 9.71 10.59
C THR A 114 -10.79 9.45 11.65
N PHE A 115 -11.42 10.50 12.18
CA PHE A 115 -12.38 10.42 13.29
C PHE A 115 -13.52 9.39 13.11
N ASN A 116 -13.88 9.05 11.86
CA ASN A 116 -14.89 8.03 11.52
C ASN A 116 -14.36 6.98 10.52
N GLY A 117 -13.03 6.83 10.46
CA GLY A 117 -12.34 5.88 9.60
C GLY A 117 -12.02 4.57 10.32
N PRO A 118 -11.51 3.57 9.59
CA PRO A 118 -10.94 2.37 10.21
C PRO A 118 -9.74 2.73 11.08
N SER A 119 -9.52 1.95 12.14
CA SER A 119 -8.32 2.01 12.97
C SER A 119 -7.07 1.66 12.16
N LEU A 120 -5.89 2.08 12.64
CA LEU A 120 -4.60 1.77 11.98
C LEU A 120 -4.36 0.25 11.85
N SER A 121 -4.74 -0.52 12.88
CA SER A 121 -4.67 -1.98 12.87
C SER A 121 -5.57 -2.60 11.80
N GLU A 122 -6.80 -2.09 11.65
CA GLU A 122 -7.71 -2.53 10.58
C GLU A 122 -7.16 -2.17 9.19
N ILE A 123 -6.68 -0.94 9.00
CA ILE A 123 -6.06 -0.49 7.73
C ILE A 123 -4.89 -1.42 7.38
N SER A 124 -3.97 -1.60 8.32
CA SER A 124 -2.81 -2.47 8.18
C SER A 124 -3.22 -3.91 7.85
N SER A 125 -4.19 -4.47 8.57
CA SER A 125 -4.73 -5.80 8.31
C SER A 125 -5.32 -5.91 6.89
N MET A 126 -6.19 -4.99 6.50
CA MET A 126 -6.81 -4.96 5.18
C MET A 126 -5.78 -4.93 4.05
N ILE A 127 -4.72 -4.12 4.18
CA ILE A 127 -3.68 -4.01 3.16
C ILE A 127 -2.85 -5.30 3.10
N ARG A 128 -2.50 -5.87 4.27
CA ARG A 128 -1.76 -7.14 4.35
C ARG A 128 -2.53 -8.30 3.73
N GLU A 129 -3.81 -8.42 4.07
CA GLU A 129 -4.71 -9.42 3.50
C GLU A 129 -4.89 -9.23 1.99
N ALA A 130 -5.03 -7.98 1.53
CA ALA A 130 -5.13 -7.67 0.11
C ALA A 130 -3.87 -8.09 -0.65
N LEU A 131 -2.68 -7.86 -0.09
CA LEU A 131 -1.43 -8.24 -0.73
C LEU A 131 -1.12 -9.73 -0.61
N ARG A 132 -1.75 -10.48 0.31
CA ARG A 132 -1.45 -11.91 0.57
C ARG A 132 -1.38 -12.77 -0.70
N PRO A 133 -2.28 -12.64 -1.69
CA PRO A 133 -2.19 -13.42 -2.94
C PRO A 133 -0.96 -13.11 -3.80
N LEU A 134 -0.33 -11.94 -3.62
CA LEU A 134 0.86 -11.51 -4.35
C LEU A 134 2.16 -11.88 -3.62
N ILE A 135 2.05 -12.21 -2.33
CA ILE A 135 3.18 -12.44 -1.46
C ILE A 135 3.71 -13.85 -1.69
N LYS A 136 4.98 -13.91 -2.08
CA LYS A 136 5.73 -15.17 -2.22
C LYS A 136 6.29 -15.63 -0.89
N ARG A 137 6.81 -14.69 -0.10
CA ARG A 137 7.42 -14.94 1.21
C ARG A 137 7.16 -13.75 2.14
N GLU A 138 6.66 -14.05 3.33
CA GLU A 138 6.42 -13.05 4.38
C GLU A 138 7.65 -12.96 5.31
N LEU A 139 8.29 -11.79 5.31
CA LEU A 139 9.38 -11.44 6.21
C LEU A 139 8.83 -10.60 7.37
N ILE A 140 8.30 -11.26 8.39
CA ILE A 140 8.04 -10.64 9.70
C ILE A 140 9.37 -10.21 10.34
N GLY A 141 9.51 -8.95 10.71
CA GLY A 141 10.66 -8.44 11.46
C GLY A 141 10.22 -7.32 12.39
N ASN A 142 10.97 -7.00 13.44
CA ASN A 142 10.64 -5.87 14.33
C ASN A 142 11.63 -4.74 14.09
N ARG A 143 11.15 -3.51 13.91
CA ARG A 143 12.00 -2.33 13.77
C ARG A 143 12.00 -1.54 15.08
N GLY A 144 12.82 -1.97 16.03
CA GLY A 144 12.84 -1.40 17.39
C GLY A 144 11.63 -1.84 18.22
N LYS A 145 11.40 -1.16 19.36
CA LYS A 145 10.32 -1.52 20.33
C LYS A 145 8.93 -1.00 19.93
N GLU A 146 8.84 -0.01 19.06
CA GLU A 146 7.61 0.76 18.81
C GLU A 146 6.95 0.49 17.44
N TRP A 147 7.61 -0.25 16.56
CA TRP A 147 7.10 -0.53 15.21
C TRP A 147 6.87 -2.02 14.99
N LYS A 148 5.63 -2.37 14.67
CA LYS A 148 5.31 -3.67 14.06
C LYS A 148 5.66 -3.57 12.58
N SER A 149 6.63 -4.38 12.15
CA SER A 149 7.07 -4.40 10.75
C SER A 149 6.68 -5.71 10.09
N VAL A 150 6.02 -5.62 8.94
CA VAL A 150 5.89 -6.77 8.05
C VAL A 150 6.47 -6.37 6.70
N SER A 151 7.55 -7.05 6.33
CA SER A 151 8.15 -6.89 5.01
C SER A 151 7.68 -8.06 4.15
N TYR A 152 7.23 -7.76 2.95
CA TYR A 152 6.77 -8.72 1.98
C TYR A 152 7.76 -8.78 0.85
N LEU A 153 8.32 -9.96 0.59
CA LEU A 153 9.06 -10.21 -0.65
C LEU A 153 8.05 -10.59 -1.72
N LEU A 154 8.08 -9.84 -2.83
CA LEU A 154 7.22 -10.07 -4.00
C LEU A 154 7.94 -10.87 -5.10
N PHE A 155 9.23 -11.20 -4.92
CA PHE A 155 10.00 -11.92 -5.93
C PHE A 155 9.64 -13.41 -6.01
N ARG A 156 9.58 -13.93 -7.26
CA ARG A 156 9.98 -15.31 -7.53
C ARG A 156 11.51 -15.34 -7.38
N GLU A 157 12.04 -16.21 -6.52
CA GLU A 157 13.20 -16.97 -6.98
C GLU A 157 12.69 -17.72 -8.22
N ASP A 158 13.26 -17.42 -9.39
CA ASP A 158 13.43 -18.33 -10.53
C ASP A 158 13.79 -17.53 -11.79
N ARG A 159 15.10 -17.26 -11.94
CA ARG A 159 15.99 -17.68 -13.04
C ARG A 159 17.13 -16.70 -13.25
#